data_AF-A0A7W4NLN1-F1
#
_entry.id   AF-A0A7W4NLN1-F1
#
_cell.length_a   1.000
_cell.length_b   1.000
_cell.length_c   1.000
_cell.angle_alpha   90.00
_cell.angle_beta   90.00
_cell.angle_gamma   90.00
#
_symmetry.space_group_name_H-M   'P 1'
#
loop_
_entity.id
_entity.type
_entity.pdbx_description
1 polymer ?
#
loop_
_entity_poly.entity_id
_entity_poly.type
_entity_poly.pdbx_seq_one_letter_code
_entity_poly.pdbx_strand_id
1 'polypeptide(L)'
;MGLVLAFPAIGAEAVTAPFGPLEAAQPLSARRLAERIRRDGARDVARMLTREHEWARVRRAVAAGWDGWIALVPDLMSVADPQTGRALQGALRRALPRNPRAVLAVLDRRNDTPLAGREICAPAGETAAWRPRTIAALRAVHDIHLIDQGADCLHALEDAPG
;
A
#
# COMPACT_ATOMS: atom_id res chain seq x y z
N MET A 1 56.19 3.04 -29.36
CA MET A 1 55.26 1.89 -29.23
C MET A 1 55.15 1.58 -27.74
N GLY A 2 54.09 1.87 -26.98
CA GLY A 2 52.71 2.17 -27.30
C GLY A 2 51.80 1.01 -26.88
N LEU A 3 51.49 0.87 -25.58
CA LEU A 3 50.32 0.10 -25.13
C LEU A 3 49.84 0.60 -23.77
N VAL A 4 48.83 1.47 -23.79
CA VAL A 4 48.05 1.87 -22.62
C VAL A 4 46.84 0.94 -22.57
N LEU A 5 46.78 0.05 -21.59
CA LEU A 5 45.60 -0.77 -21.34
C LEU A 5 44.62 0.02 -20.47
N ALA A 6 43.75 0.79 -21.13
CA ALA A 6 42.58 1.38 -20.51
C ALA A 6 41.50 0.29 -20.37
N PHE A 7 41.24 -0.15 -19.14
CA PHE A 7 40.10 -1.01 -18.84
C PHE A 7 38.83 -0.14 -18.77
N PRO A 8 37.74 -0.51 -19.47
CA PRO A 8 36.49 0.22 -19.37
C PRO A 8 35.86 -0.03 -17.99
N ALA A 9 35.39 1.06 -17.38
CA ALA A 9 34.58 1.04 -16.19
C ALA A 9 33.33 0.18 -16.43
N ILE A 10 33.21 -0.92 -15.70
CA ILE A 10 31.98 -1.71 -15.66
C ILE A 10 30.95 -0.86 -14.92
N GLY A 11 29.97 -0.35 -15.67
CA GLY A 11 28.81 0.33 -15.13
C GLY A 11 28.05 -0.63 -14.21
N ALA A 12 27.94 -0.25 -12.93
CA ALA A 12 27.03 -0.87 -12.01
C ALA A 12 25.61 -0.42 -12.38
N GLU A 13 24.90 -1.21 -13.17
CA GLU A 13 23.45 -1.05 -13.29
C GLU A 13 22.83 -1.43 -11.94
N ALA A 14 22.51 -0.42 -11.14
CA ALA A 14 21.73 -0.56 -9.95
C ALA A 14 20.34 -1.06 -10.35
N VAL A 15 20.14 -2.37 -10.27
CA VAL A 15 18.82 -2.99 -10.27
C VAL A 15 18.05 -2.35 -9.12
N THR A 16 17.18 -1.40 -9.46
CA THR A 16 16.27 -0.77 -8.51
C THR A 16 15.19 -1.78 -8.19
N ALA A 17 15.47 -2.69 -7.26
CA ALA A 17 14.43 -3.55 -6.70
C ALA A 17 13.46 -2.63 -5.93
N PRO A 18 12.13 -2.66 -6.21
CA PRO A 18 11.16 -1.76 -5.59
C PRO A 18 10.82 -2.15 -4.13
N PHE A 19 11.74 -2.81 -3.43
CA PHE A 19 11.54 -3.26 -2.06
C PHE A 19 12.70 -2.72 -1.22
N GLY A 20 12.42 -1.68 -0.44
CA GLY A 20 13.43 -1.00 0.37
C GLY A 20 14.24 -1.96 1.25
N PRO A 21 15.52 -1.67 1.53
CA PRO A 21 16.46 -2.59 2.21
C PRO A 21 16.00 -3.10 3.59
N LEU A 22 15.10 -2.38 4.26
CA LEU A 22 14.66 -2.68 5.62
C LEU A 22 13.61 -3.78 5.71
N GLU A 23 12.90 -4.07 4.62
CA GLU A 23 11.80 -5.04 4.64
C GLU A 23 12.28 -6.49 4.43
N ALA A 24 13.32 -6.68 3.62
CA ALA A 24 13.88 -7.99 3.31
C ALA A 24 14.55 -8.69 4.51
N ALA A 25 15.00 -7.92 5.50
CA ALA A 25 15.71 -8.42 6.67
C ALA A 25 14.81 -8.96 7.79
N GLN A 26 13.49 -8.78 7.70
CA GLN A 26 12.60 -9.12 8.81
C GLN A 26 11.95 -10.50 8.67
N PRO A 27 11.65 -11.20 9.79
CA PRO A 27 11.07 -12.55 9.77
C PRO A 27 9.74 -12.61 9.01
N LEU A 28 8.94 -11.53 9.07
CA LEU A 28 7.74 -11.33 8.25
C LEU A 28 7.95 -10.14 7.30
N SER A 29 8.10 -10.42 6.01
CA SER A 29 8.20 -9.42 4.93
C SER A 29 7.00 -9.56 3.99
N ALA A 30 6.61 -8.50 3.27
CA ALA A 30 5.48 -8.59 2.33
C ALA A 30 5.75 -9.63 1.25
N ARG A 31 6.99 -9.70 0.75
CA ARG A 31 7.37 -10.70 -0.25
C ARG A 31 7.11 -12.14 0.24
N ARG A 32 7.55 -12.49 1.46
CA ARG A 32 7.32 -13.82 2.03
C ARG A 32 5.85 -14.09 2.29
N LEU A 33 5.09 -13.04 2.64
CA LEU A 33 3.64 -13.17 2.83
C LEU A 33 2.94 -13.38 1.49
N ALA A 34 3.30 -12.64 0.44
CA ALA A 34 2.80 -12.80 -0.92
C ALA A 34 3.10 -14.20 -1.46
N GLU A 35 4.33 -14.70 -1.26
CA GLU A 35 4.71 -16.07 -1.62
C GLU A 35 3.85 -17.11 -0.88
N ARG A 36 3.59 -16.89 0.42
CA ARG A 36 2.69 -17.73 1.22
C ARG A 36 1.24 -17.67 0.73
N ILE A 37 0.72 -16.48 0.42
CA ILE A 37 -0.64 -16.32 -0.11
C ILE A 37 -0.79 -17.09 -1.43
N ARG A 38 0.21 -17.01 -2.31
CA ARG A 38 0.19 -17.75 -3.59
C ARG A 38 0.24 -19.27 -3.41
N ARG A 39 0.99 -19.76 -2.43
CA ARG A 39 1.19 -21.19 -2.21
C ARG A 39 0.09 -21.83 -1.36
N ASP A 40 -0.26 -21.18 -0.26
CA ASP A 40 -1.10 -21.73 0.81
C ASP A 40 -2.51 -21.08 0.81
N GLY A 41 -2.70 -19.97 0.09
CA GLY A 41 -3.96 -19.23 0.01
C GLY A 41 -4.12 -18.15 1.09
N ALA A 42 -4.89 -17.10 0.78
CA ALA A 42 -5.11 -15.97 1.68
C ALA A 42 -5.74 -16.38 3.02
N ARG A 43 -6.67 -17.35 3.03
CA ARG A 43 -7.34 -17.82 4.25
C ARG A 43 -6.35 -18.44 5.23
N ASP A 44 -5.37 -19.19 4.75
CA ASP A 44 -4.42 -19.92 5.60
C ASP A 44 -3.41 -18.95 6.20
N VAL A 45 -2.98 -17.99 5.39
CA VAL A 45 -2.17 -16.86 5.83
C VAL A 45 -2.91 -16.01 6.87
N ALA A 46 -4.19 -15.70 6.67
CA ALA A 46 -4.99 -14.96 7.64
C ALA A 46 -5.08 -15.71 8.98
N ARG A 47 -5.31 -17.03 8.96
CA ARG A 47 -5.30 -17.85 10.19
C ARG A 47 -3.93 -17.85 10.88
N MET A 48 -2.83 -17.92 10.11
CA MET A 48 -1.47 -17.80 10.63
C MET A 48 -1.27 -16.43 11.30
N LEU A 49 -1.62 -15.32 10.62
CA LEU A 49 -1.50 -13.97 11.17
C LEU A 49 -2.29 -13.77 12.46
N THR A 50 -3.48 -14.39 12.57
CA THR A 50 -4.27 -14.36 13.81
C THR A 50 -3.58 -15.14 14.92
N ARG A 51 -3.12 -16.37 14.66
CA ARG A 51 -2.42 -17.19 15.66
C ARG A 51 -1.12 -16.55 16.15
N GLU A 52 -0.37 -15.94 15.23
CA GLU A 52 0.92 -15.31 15.51
C GLU A 52 0.79 -13.85 15.96
N HIS A 53 -0.44 -13.30 16.04
CA HIS A 53 -0.71 -11.91 16.42
C HIS A 53 -0.04 -10.86 15.52
N GLU A 54 0.24 -11.22 14.27
CA GLU A 54 1.01 -10.41 13.31
C GLU A 54 0.15 -9.38 12.54
N TRP A 55 -1.18 -9.41 12.67
CA TRP A 55 -2.06 -8.39 12.06
C TRP A 55 -1.69 -6.96 12.44
N ALA A 56 -1.23 -6.75 13.67
CA ALA A 56 -0.78 -5.43 14.11
C ALA A 56 0.41 -4.92 13.30
N ARG A 57 1.31 -5.81 12.90
CA ARG A 57 2.46 -5.49 12.07
C ARG A 57 2.06 -5.19 10.63
N VAL A 58 1.20 -6.03 10.04
CA VAL A 58 0.61 -5.77 8.70
C VAL A 58 0.01 -4.38 8.66
N ARG A 59 -0.84 -4.05 9.65
CA ARG A 59 -1.50 -2.75 9.76
C ARG A 59 -0.53 -1.58 9.87
N ARG A 60 0.57 -1.74 10.63
CA ARG A 60 1.60 -0.70 10.75
C ARG A 60 2.35 -0.49 9.43
N ALA A 61 2.69 -1.58 8.74
CA ALA A 61 3.40 -1.51 7.46
C ALA A 61 2.54 -0.88 6.36
N VAL A 62 1.25 -1.25 6.28
CA VAL A 62 0.28 -0.61 5.40
C VAL A 62 0.17 0.88 5.71
N ALA A 63 -0.06 1.25 6.99
CA ALA A 63 -0.18 2.66 7.38
C ALA A 63 1.09 3.48 7.12
N ALA A 64 2.26 2.84 7.14
CA ALA A 64 3.54 3.47 6.80
C ALA A 64 3.70 3.76 5.30
N GLY A 65 2.82 3.24 4.44
CA GLY A 65 2.87 3.48 3.00
C GLY A 65 3.74 2.48 2.23
N TRP A 66 4.03 1.30 2.79
CA TRP A 66 4.92 0.34 2.12
C TRP A 66 4.20 -0.41 1.00
N ASP A 67 4.67 -0.22 -0.24
CA ASP A 67 4.05 -0.74 -1.47
C ASP A 67 3.71 -2.22 -1.40
N GLY A 68 4.68 -3.04 -0.99
CA GLY A 68 4.50 -4.49 -0.93
C GLY A 68 3.40 -4.91 0.04
N TRP A 69 3.21 -4.20 1.15
CA TRP A 69 2.16 -4.49 2.11
C TRP A 69 0.80 -3.99 1.65
N ILE A 70 0.75 -2.82 1.02
CA ILE A 70 -0.48 -2.26 0.45
C ILE A 70 -1.03 -3.21 -0.62
N ALA A 71 -0.16 -3.73 -1.50
CA ALA A 71 -0.54 -4.65 -2.56
C ALA A 71 -1.20 -5.96 -2.05
N LEU A 72 -0.97 -6.35 -0.81
CA LEU A 72 -1.56 -7.56 -0.21
C LEU A 72 -2.92 -7.30 0.43
N VAL A 73 -3.31 -6.05 0.61
CA VAL A 73 -4.55 -5.70 1.32
C VAL A 73 -5.79 -6.29 0.65
N PRO A 74 -5.97 -6.28 -0.68
CA PRO A 74 -7.14 -6.90 -1.32
C PRO A 74 -7.30 -8.39 -0.97
N ASP A 75 -6.20 -9.16 -1.07
CA ASP A 75 -6.21 -10.59 -0.73
C ASP A 75 -6.56 -10.81 0.74
N LEU A 76 -5.93 -10.03 1.63
CA LEU A 76 -6.16 -10.14 3.07
C LEU A 76 -7.57 -9.67 3.48
N MET A 77 -8.11 -8.64 2.85
CA MET A 77 -9.46 -8.13 3.15
C MET A 77 -10.55 -9.13 2.77
N SER A 78 -10.35 -9.92 1.72
CA SER A 78 -11.33 -10.95 1.30
C SER A 78 -11.55 -12.06 2.34
N VAL A 79 -10.64 -12.19 3.30
CA VAL A 79 -10.63 -13.25 4.32
C VAL A 79 -10.55 -12.72 5.76
N ALA A 80 -10.36 -11.41 5.93
CA ALA A 80 -10.28 -10.78 7.25
C ALA A 80 -11.66 -10.76 7.92
N ASP A 81 -11.67 -10.91 9.24
CA ASP A 81 -12.87 -10.63 10.02
C ASP A 81 -13.24 -9.13 9.94
N PRO A 82 -14.49 -8.74 10.26
CA PRO A 82 -14.94 -7.35 10.14
C PRO A 82 -14.11 -6.33 10.94
N GLN A 83 -13.58 -6.71 12.11
CA GLN A 83 -12.75 -5.81 12.92
C GLN A 83 -11.39 -5.59 12.28
N THR A 84 -10.74 -6.66 11.82
CA THR A 84 -9.47 -6.58 11.08
C THR A 84 -9.64 -5.82 9.77
N GLY A 85 -10.72 -6.06 9.04
CA GLY A 85 -11.07 -5.34 7.81
C GLY A 85 -11.15 -3.83 8.03
N ARG A 86 -11.90 -3.37 9.03
CA ARG A 86 -11.96 -1.93 9.39
C ARG A 86 -10.60 -1.37 9.79
N ALA A 87 -9.79 -2.15 10.48
CA ALA A 87 -8.45 -1.72 10.88
C ALA A 87 -7.49 -1.60 9.68
N LEU A 88 -7.64 -2.43 8.65
CA LEU A 88 -6.91 -2.33 7.38
C LEU A 88 -7.37 -1.11 6.56
N GLN A 89 -8.69 -0.85 6.48
CA GLN A 89 -9.22 0.36 5.85
C GLN A 89 -8.62 1.63 6.47
N GLY A 90 -8.64 1.70 7.81
CA GLY A 90 -8.02 2.82 8.53
C GLY A 90 -6.50 2.89 8.38
N ALA A 91 -5.81 1.79 8.03
CA ALA A 91 -4.40 1.82 7.70
C ALA A 91 -4.15 2.35 6.28
N LEU A 92 -4.94 1.92 5.28
CA LEU A 92 -4.89 2.46 3.93
C LEU A 92 -5.16 3.98 3.92
N ARG A 93 -6.15 4.43 4.70
CA ARG A 93 -6.43 5.87 4.87
C ARG A 93 -5.21 6.65 5.37
N ARG A 94 -4.52 6.13 6.39
CA ARG A 94 -3.28 6.75 6.90
C ARG A 94 -2.13 6.69 5.92
N ALA A 95 -2.14 5.74 4.99
CA ALA A 95 -1.12 5.58 3.96
C ALA A 95 -1.30 6.57 2.80
N LEU A 96 -2.52 7.05 2.53
CA LEU A 96 -2.83 7.97 1.42
C LEU A 96 -1.86 9.17 1.29
N PRO A 97 -1.60 9.98 2.33
CA PRO A 97 -0.67 11.11 2.21
C PRO A 97 0.80 10.70 2.07
N ARG A 98 1.15 9.44 2.38
CA ARG A 98 2.53 8.92 2.31
C ARG A 98 2.82 8.26 0.96
N ASN A 99 1.85 7.50 0.45
CA ASN A 99 1.97 6.74 -0.78
C ASN A 99 0.60 6.65 -1.47
N PRO A 100 0.15 7.75 -2.09
CA PRO A 100 -1.17 7.79 -2.72
C PRO A 100 -1.28 6.80 -3.88
N ARG A 101 -0.22 6.65 -4.68
CA ARG A 101 -0.20 5.75 -5.85
C ARG A 101 -0.53 4.30 -5.46
N ALA A 102 0.16 3.77 -4.45
CA ALA A 102 -0.05 2.39 -4.02
C ALA A 102 -1.44 2.16 -3.45
N VAL A 103 -1.96 3.13 -2.68
CA VAL A 103 -3.32 3.02 -2.13
C VAL A 103 -4.34 3.06 -3.25
N LEU A 104 -4.25 4.01 -4.18
CA LEU A 104 -5.17 4.12 -5.32
C LEU A 104 -5.17 2.84 -6.17
N ALA A 105 -4.02 2.19 -6.34
CA ALA A 105 -3.89 0.95 -7.10
C ALA A 105 -4.64 -0.25 -6.48
N VAL A 106 -4.97 -0.21 -5.19
CA VAL A 106 -5.70 -1.29 -4.50
C VAL A 106 -7.16 -0.96 -4.22
N LEU A 107 -7.62 0.25 -4.57
CA LEU A 107 -9.03 0.61 -4.47
C LEU A 107 -9.84 -0.15 -5.53
N ASP A 108 -11.02 -0.61 -5.13
CA ASP A 108 -11.99 -1.13 -6.09
C ASP A 108 -12.70 0.07 -6.75
N ARG A 109 -12.87 0.00 -8.07
CA ARG A 109 -13.67 0.97 -8.83
C ARG A 109 -15.15 0.86 -8.51
N ARG A 110 -15.58 -0.29 -7.99
CA ARG A 110 -16.94 -0.49 -7.53
C ARG A 110 -17.15 0.13 -6.17
N ASN A 111 -18.11 1.04 -6.14
CA ASN A 111 -18.42 1.84 -4.97
C ASN A 111 -19.04 1.04 -3.80
N ASP A 112 -19.53 -0.17 -4.02
CA ASP A 112 -20.22 -1.02 -3.01
C ASP A 112 -19.29 -1.97 -2.24
N THR A 113 -17.97 -1.81 -2.34
CA THR A 113 -17.00 -2.72 -1.72
C THR A 113 -16.29 -2.10 -0.53
N PRO A 114 -15.74 -2.91 0.39
CA PRO A 114 -14.91 -2.42 1.49
C PRO A 114 -13.65 -1.63 1.06
N LEU A 115 -13.25 -1.74 -0.20
CA LEU A 115 -12.11 -1.02 -0.78
C LEU A 115 -12.53 0.10 -1.74
N ALA A 116 -13.81 0.49 -1.71
CA ALA A 116 -14.29 1.63 -2.49
C ALA A 116 -13.58 2.92 -2.05
N GLY A 117 -13.33 3.82 -3.01
CA GLY A 117 -12.64 5.08 -2.77
C GLY A 117 -13.24 5.90 -1.63
N ARG A 118 -14.58 5.99 -1.54
CA ARG A 118 -15.26 6.71 -0.44
C ARG A 118 -14.95 6.16 0.96
N GLU A 119 -14.81 4.84 1.10
CA GLU A 119 -14.59 4.21 2.41
C GLU A 119 -13.16 4.46 2.92
N ILE A 120 -12.21 4.51 1.99
CA ILE A 120 -10.80 4.72 2.30
C ILE A 120 -10.46 6.21 2.40
N CYS A 121 -10.98 7.02 1.48
CA CYS A 121 -10.61 8.42 1.30
C CYS A 121 -11.39 9.39 2.20
N ALA A 122 -12.51 8.99 2.78
CA ALA A 122 -13.20 9.84 3.76
C ALA A 122 -12.31 10.13 4.98
N PRO A 123 -12.29 11.37 5.52
CA PRO A 123 -11.41 11.81 6.61
C PRO A 123 -11.82 11.28 8.01
N ALA A 124 -12.61 10.21 8.08
CA ALA A 124 -13.16 9.70 9.34
C ALA A 124 -12.04 9.30 10.33
N GLY A 125 -12.01 9.97 11.48
CA GLY A 125 -11.06 9.72 12.57
C GLY A 125 -9.64 10.26 12.34
N GLU A 126 -9.45 11.11 11.32
CA GLU A 126 -8.15 11.71 11.00
C GLU A 126 -8.01 13.14 11.54
N THR A 127 -6.77 13.63 11.62
CA THR A 127 -6.48 14.99 12.07
C THR A 127 -6.91 16.05 11.05
N ALA A 128 -7.19 17.28 11.49
CA ALA A 128 -7.50 18.39 10.58
C ALA A 128 -6.42 18.63 9.50
N ALA A 129 -5.15 18.36 9.83
CA ALA A 129 -4.03 18.49 8.89
C ALA A 129 -3.93 17.34 7.87
N TRP A 130 -4.65 16.24 8.08
CA TRP A 130 -4.60 15.07 7.19
C TRP A 130 -5.24 15.38 5.84
N ARG A 131 -6.44 15.96 5.82
CA ARG A 131 -7.20 16.26 4.59
C ARG A 131 -6.39 17.08 3.58
N PRO A 132 -5.84 18.27 3.90
CA PRO A 132 -5.07 19.05 2.93
C PRO A 132 -3.79 18.32 2.45
N ARG A 133 -3.13 17.54 3.32
CA ARG A 133 -1.96 16.72 2.92
C ARG A 133 -2.34 15.62 1.95
N THR A 134 -3.45 14.94 2.19
CA THR A 134 -3.96 13.89 1.31
C THR A 134 -4.37 14.46 -0.05
N ILE A 135 -5.07 15.60 -0.09
CA ILE A 135 -5.42 16.28 -1.36
C ILE A 135 -4.16 16.64 -2.15
N ALA A 136 -3.15 17.22 -1.50
CA ALA A 136 -1.89 17.55 -2.16
C ALA A 136 -1.18 16.31 -2.71
N ALA A 137 -1.13 15.22 -1.93
CA ALA A 137 -0.52 13.97 -2.34
C ALA A 137 -1.25 13.32 -3.53
N LEU A 138 -2.59 13.29 -3.52
CA LEU A 138 -3.40 12.75 -4.62
C LEU A 138 -3.21 13.56 -5.92
N ARG A 139 -3.20 14.90 -5.83
CA ARG A 139 -2.96 15.77 -6.99
C ARG A 139 -1.56 15.62 -7.59
N ALA A 140 -0.59 15.15 -6.81
CA ALA A 140 0.77 14.85 -7.28
C ALA A 140 0.89 13.48 -7.97
N VAL A 141 -0.15 12.64 -7.96
CA VAL A 141 -0.14 11.37 -8.68
C VAL A 141 -0.37 11.62 -10.17
N HIS A 142 0.69 11.42 -10.95
CA HIS A 142 0.63 11.46 -12.42
C HIS A 142 0.70 10.03 -12.98
N ASP A 143 -0.39 9.28 -12.83
CA ASP A 143 -0.55 7.94 -13.41
C ASP A 143 -1.91 7.84 -14.11
N ILE A 144 -1.90 7.67 -15.43
CA ILE A 144 -3.11 7.64 -16.26
C ILE A 144 -4.05 6.48 -15.88
N HIS A 145 -3.51 5.39 -15.32
CA HIS A 145 -4.30 4.23 -14.92
C HIS A 145 -5.02 4.42 -13.59
N LEU A 146 -4.73 5.50 -12.86
CA LEU A 146 -5.28 5.82 -11.54
C LEU A 146 -6.14 7.08 -11.55
N ILE A 147 -6.42 7.67 -12.72
CA ILE A 147 -7.18 8.92 -12.84
C ILE A 147 -8.56 8.79 -12.21
N ASP A 148 -9.28 7.71 -12.52
CA ASP A 148 -10.65 7.51 -12.03
C ASP A 148 -10.64 7.36 -10.50
N GLN A 149 -9.79 6.48 -9.96
CA GLN A 149 -9.65 6.27 -8.52
C GLN A 149 -9.19 7.54 -7.79
N GLY A 150 -8.29 8.31 -8.41
CA GLY A 150 -7.82 9.59 -7.89
C GLY A 150 -8.93 10.64 -7.83
N ALA A 151 -9.74 10.74 -8.88
CA ALA A 151 -10.89 11.64 -8.96
C ALA A 151 -11.96 11.27 -7.92
N ASP A 152 -12.32 9.99 -7.82
CA ASP A 152 -13.28 9.49 -6.81
C ASP A 152 -12.80 9.79 -5.39
N CYS A 153 -11.51 9.59 -5.13
CA CYS A 153 -10.90 9.85 -3.82
C CYS A 153 -10.88 11.35 -3.47
N LEU A 154 -10.59 12.22 -4.46
CA LEU A 154 -10.66 13.67 -4.29
C LEU A 154 -12.09 14.15 -4.03
N HIS A 155 -13.06 13.64 -4.78
CA HIS A 155 -14.47 13.97 -4.59
C HIS A 155 -14.94 13.59 -3.18
N ALA A 156 -14.59 12.38 -2.72
CA ALA A 156 -14.90 11.93 -1.36
C ALA A 156 -14.28 12.81 -0.25
N LEU A 157 -13.14 13.47 -0.51
CA LEU A 157 -12.49 14.38 0.44
C LEU A 157 -13.12 15.77 0.47
N GLU A 158 -13.62 16.22 -0.69
CA GLU A 158 -14.25 17.53 -0.86
C GLU A 158 -15.70 17.52 -0.34
N ASP A 159 -16.42 16.41 -0.52
CA ASP A 159 -17.80 16.24 -0.06
C ASP A 159 -17.93 15.86 1.42
N ALA A 160 -16.85 15.37 2.04
CA ALA A 160 -16.89 14.95 3.43
C ALA A 160 -17.04 16.16 4.38
N PRO A 161 -17.98 16.13 5.34
CA PRO A 161 -18.09 17.19 6.34
C PRO A 161 -16.78 17.33 7.13
N GLY A 162 -16.45 18.57 7.48
CA GLY A 162 -15.26 19.00 8.23
C GLY A 162 -15.11 18.31 9.57
#